data_AF-A0A381YDI6-F1
#
_entry.id   AF-A0A381YDI6-F1
#
_cell.length_a   1.000
_cell.length_b   1.000
_cell.length_c   1.000
_cell.angle_alpha   90.00
_cell.angle_beta   90.00
_cell.angle_gamma   90.00
#
_symmetry.space_group_name_H-M   'P 1'
#
loop_
_entity.id
_entity.type
_entity.pdbx_description
1 polymer ?
#
loop_
_entity_poly.entity_id
_entity_poly.type
_entity_poly.pdbx_seq_one_letter_code
_entity_poly.pdbx_strand_id
1 'polypeptide(L)'
;VGRSILSLMLLGPFLMAVLYPFLWMMFGIFKTNREFYQPLKFWPMKAFDGEYWSSIASTFFPNEYSWQNISELLDGKWVPFWAVFGNSLMVSLGQAFGAVTLSAMAGYAFARFTFSGKRLLFVLAVALILVPRQ
;
A
#
# COMPACT_ATOMS: atom_id res chain seq x y z
N VAL A 1 15.52 -6.12 29.46
CA VAL A 1 14.33 -5.29 29.79
C VAL A 1 14.46 -3.86 29.27
N GLY A 2 15.49 -3.08 29.67
CA GLY A 2 15.62 -1.66 29.24
C GLY A 2 15.72 -1.39 27.73
N ARG A 3 16.46 -2.21 26.96
CA ARG A 3 16.58 -2.02 25.49
C ARG A 3 15.27 -2.29 24.74
N SER A 4 14.46 -3.23 25.22
CA SER A 4 13.16 -3.58 24.63
C SER A 4 12.11 -2.48 24.89
N ILE A 5 12.16 -1.83 26.05
CA ILE A 5 11.30 -0.68 26.37
C ILE A 5 11.67 0.52 25.50
N LEU A 6 12.96 0.78 25.34
CA LEU A 6 13.45 1.86 24.49
C LEU A 6 13.09 1.64 23.00
N SER A 7 13.20 0.41 22.50
CA SER A 7 12.74 0.07 21.15
C SER A 7 11.23 0.21 21.00
N LEU A 8 10.43 -0.14 22.01
CA LEU A 8 8.97 0.03 21.96
C LEU A 8 8.56 1.51 21.97
N MET A 9 9.24 2.33 22.76
CA MET A 9 8.99 3.77 22.83
C MET A 9 9.37 4.49 21.52
N LEU A 10 10.39 4.00 20.80
CA LEU A 10 10.81 4.54 19.51
C LEU A 10 9.98 3.99 18.33
N LEU A 11 9.70 2.69 18.31
CA LEU A 11 9.02 2.03 17.20
C LEU A 11 7.49 2.20 17.26
N GLY A 12 6.90 2.33 18.45
CA GLY A 12 5.46 2.46 18.62
C GLY A 12 4.86 3.65 17.86
N PRO A 13 5.34 4.90 18.08
CA PRO A 13 4.86 6.06 17.34
C PRO A 13 5.12 5.97 15.83
N PHE A 14 6.27 5.43 15.43
CA PHE A 14 6.59 5.22 14.01
C PHE A 14 5.61 4.25 13.35
N LEU A 15 5.32 3.12 14.00
CA LEU A 15 4.36 2.14 13.53
C LEU A 15 2.94 2.74 13.44
N MET A 16 2.53 3.56 14.42
CA MET A 16 1.25 4.26 14.36
C MET A 16 1.18 5.24 13.18
N ALA A 17 2.25 5.99 12.91
CA ALA A 17 2.31 6.91 11.78
C ALA A 17 2.21 6.17 10.43
N VAL A 18 2.85 4.99 10.31
CA VAL A 18 2.78 4.14 9.11
C VAL A 18 1.41 3.52 8.93
N LEU A 19 0.77 3.06 10.01
CA LEU A 19 -0.53 2.39 9.94
C LEU A 19 -1.70 3.35 9.74
N TYR A 20 -1.55 4.61 10.16
CA TYR A 20 -2.60 5.62 10.07
C TYR A 20 -3.34 5.68 8.72
N PRO A 21 -2.67 5.83 7.55
CA PRO A 21 -3.38 5.89 6.27
C PRO A 21 -4.11 4.59 5.91
N PHE A 22 -3.61 3.43 6.33
CA PHE A 22 -4.27 2.15 6.08
C PHE A 22 -5.52 1.98 6.93
N LEU A 23 -5.46 2.38 8.20
CA LEU A 23 -6.63 2.39 9.08
C LEU A 23 -7.68 3.38 8.57
N TRP A 24 -7.25 4.56 8.10
CA TRP A 24 -8.13 5.51 7.46
C TRP A 24 -8.85 4.91 6.24
N MET A 25 -8.11 4.22 5.37
CA MET A 25 -8.68 3.57 4.19
C MET A 25 -9.69 2.47 4.56
N MET A 26 -9.38 1.68 5.58
CA MET A 26 -10.26 0.61 6.07
C MET A 26 -11.57 1.14 6.64
N PHE A 27 -11.55 2.22 7.42
CA PHE A 27 -12.78 2.85 7.89
C PHE A 27 -13.48 3.67 6.80
N GLY A 28 -12.70 4.19 5.84
CA GLY A 28 -13.19 4.98 4.71
C GLY A 28 -14.20 4.25 3.84
N ILE A 29 -14.08 2.92 3.69
CA ILE A 29 -15.03 2.12 2.90
C ILE A 29 -16.46 2.18 3.45
N PHE A 30 -16.62 2.37 4.76
CA PHE A 30 -17.92 2.43 5.43
C PHE A 30 -18.49 3.86 5.54
N LYS A 31 -17.68 4.88 5.26
CA LYS A 31 -18.09 6.29 5.36
C LYS A 31 -18.94 6.69 4.17
N THR A 32 -19.91 7.57 4.40
CA THR A 32 -20.65 8.19 3.31
C THR A 32 -19.75 9.15 2.52
N ASN A 33 -20.09 9.44 1.26
CA ASN A 33 -19.35 10.41 0.44
C ASN A 33 -19.18 11.77 1.16
N ARG A 34 -20.21 12.21 1.90
CA ARG A 34 -20.20 13.46 2.65
C ARG A 34 -19.19 13.45 3.80
N GLU A 35 -19.02 12.33 4.48
CA GLU A 35 -18.05 12.18 5.58
C GLU A 35 -16.62 12.02 5.06
N PHE A 36 -16.45 11.36 3.91
CA PHE A 36 -15.13 11.11 3.32
C PHE A 36 -14.43 12.38 2.85
N TYR A 37 -15.15 13.35 2.27
CA TYR A 37 -14.58 14.61 1.76
C TYR A 37 -14.33 15.67 2.85
N GLN A 38 -14.51 15.35 4.14
CA GLN A 38 -14.22 16.30 5.20
C GLN A 38 -12.70 16.50 5.36
N PRO A 39 -12.22 17.74 5.53
CA PRO A 39 -10.80 18.00 5.68
C PRO A 39 -10.26 17.35 6.95
N LEU A 40 -9.17 16.59 6.81
CA LEU A 40 -8.46 15.98 7.92
C LEU A 40 -7.94 17.06 8.89
N LYS A 41 -8.46 17.07 10.11
CA LYS A 41 -8.01 17.97 11.19
C LYS A 41 -6.75 17.39 11.83
N PHE A 42 -5.59 17.70 11.24
CA PHE A 42 -4.29 17.14 11.66
C PHE A 42 -3.63 17.91 12.81
N TRP A 43 -3.99 19.18 13.04
CA TRP A 43 -3.32 20.03 14.03
C TRP A 43 -4.29 20.69 15.03
N PRO A 44 -4.15 20.42 16.35
CA PRO A 44 -4.92 21.11 17.36
C PRO A 44 -4.43 22.54 17.49
N MET A 45 -5.20 23.51 16.99
CA MET A 45 -4.99 24.92 17.37
C MET A 45 -5.28 25.14 18.87
N LYS A 46 -6.09 24.26 19.48
CA LYS A 46 -6.42 24.27 20.91
C LYS A 46 -6.37 22.84 21.47
N ALA A 47 -5.20 22.43 21.93
CA ALA A 47 -4.94 21.05 22.37
C ALA A 47 -5.72 20.60 23.62
N PHE A 48 -6.22 21.55 24.41
CA PHE A 48 -6.96 21.29 25.65
C PHE A 48 -8.49 21.39 25.51
N ASP A 49 -9.01 21.58 24.30
CA ASP A 49 -10.46 21.60 24.06
C ASP A 49 -10.98 20.18 23.79
N GLY A 50 -11.91 19.69 24.62
CA GLY A 50 -12.53 18.37 24.46
C GLY A 50 -13.28 18.20 23.13
N GLU A 51 -13.80 19.31 22.57
CA GLU A 51 -14.51 19.33 21.28
C GLU A 51 -13.59 19.05 20.08
N TYR A 52 -12.30 19.41 20.18
CA TYR A 52 -11.33 19.11 19.13
C TYR A 52 -11.12 17.60 18.99
N TRP A 53 -10.88 16.93 20.13
CA TRP A 53 -10.62 15.49 20.19
C TRP A 53 -11.84 14.64 19.80
N SER A 54 -13.05 15.07 20.16
CA SER A 54 -14.29 14.41 19.69
C SER A 54 -14.46 14.55 18.18
N SER A 55 -14.11 15.71 17.61
CA SER A 55 -14.19 15.92 16.16
C SER A 55 -13.21 15.04 15.39
N ILE A 56 -11.97 14.84 15.88
CA ILE A 56 -11.03 13.88 15.27
C ILE A 56 -11.59 12.46 15.32
N ALA A 57 -12.16 12.05 16.45
CA ALA A 57 -12.75 10.73 16.58
C ALA A 57 -13.89 10.52 15.55
N SER A 58 -14.77 11.51 15.37
CA SER A 58 -15.87 11.47 14.38
C SER A 58 -15.40 11.55 12.92
N THR A 59 -14.20 12.12 12.67
CA THR A 59 -13.57 12.12 11.36
C THR A 59 -12.89 10.78 11.09
N PHE A 60 -12.32 10.13 12.10
CA PHE A 60 -11.61 8.87 11.96
C PHE A 60 -12.55 7.66 11.86
N PHE A 61 -13.49 7.52 12.80
CA PHE A 61 -14.49 6.47 12.80
C PHE A 61 -15.74 6.88 12.02
N PRO A 62 -16.43 5.95 11.32
CA PRO A 62 -17.69 6.27 10.65
C PRO A 62 -18.76 6.62 11.68
N ASN A 63 -19.52 7.71 11.48
CA ASN A 63 -20.67 8.00 12.34
C ASN A 63 -21.87 7.13 11.94
N GLU A 64 -22.00 6.87 10.64
CA GLU A 64 -22.96 5.93 10.07
C GLU A 64 -22.23 4.88 9.24
N TYR A 65 -22.49 3.59 9.51
CA TYR A 65 -21.89 2.49 8.76
C TYR A 65 -22.70 2.24 7.48
N SER A 66 -22.19 2.71 6.34
CA SER A 66 -22.79 2.47 5.03
C SER A 66 -22.17 1.25 4.34
N TRP A 67 -22.99 0.23 4.10
CA TRP A 67 -22.63 -0.93 3.27
C TRP A 67 -22.81 -0.67 1.77
N GLN A 68 -23.42 0.48 1.42
CA GLN A 68 -23.78 0.82 0.06
C GLN A 68 -22.54 0.94 -0.85
N ASN A 69 -21.43 1.47 -0.35
CA ASN A 69 -20.20 1.59 -1.14
C ASN A 69 -19.67 0.22 -1.58
N ILE A 70 -19.81 -0.79 -0.72
CA ILE A 70 -19.37 -2.16 -0.99
C ILE A 70 -20.31 -2.81 -2.01
N SER A 71 -21.62 -2.70 -1.81
CA SER A 71 -22.58 -3.27 -2.77
C SER A 71 -22.45 -2.61 -4.15
N GLU A 72 -22.36 -1.27 -4.21
CA GLU A 72 -22.20 -0.55 -5.47
C GLU A 72 -20.90 -0.90 -6.22
N LEU A 73 -19.82 -1.18 -5.48
CA LEU A 73 -18.57 -1.66 -6.05
C LEU A 73 -18.72 -3.07 -6.63
N LEU A 74 -19.30 -4.00 -5.85
CA LEU A 74 -19.45 -5.40 -6.24
C LEU A 74 -20.46 -5.61 -7.36
N ASP A 75 -21.51 -4.77 -7.41
CA ASP A 75 -22.51 -4.71 -8.48
C ASP A 75 -21.94 -4.05 -9.75
N GLY A 76 -20.75 -3.46 -9.66
CA GLY A 76 -20.06 -2.85 -10.79
C GLY A 76 -20.67 -1.53 -11.27
N LYS A 77 -21.35 -0.79 -10.39
CA LYS A 77 -22.06 0.46 -10.72
C LYS A 77 -21.16 1.53 -11.33
N TRP A 78 -19.91 1.63 -10.86
CA TRP A 78 -18.94 2.65 -11.29
C TRP A 78 -17.89 2.10 -12.26
N VAL A 79 -17.45 0.86 -12.02
CA VAL A 79 -16.42 0.15 -12.79
C VAL A 79 -16.80 -1.33 -12.77
N PRO A 80 -16.60 -2.09 -13.87
CA PRO A 80 -16.80 -3.55 -13.87
C PRO A 80 -15.73 -4.23 -12.99
N PHE A 81 -15.95 -4.21 -11.67
CA PHE A 81 -14.96 -4.53 -10.65
C PHE A 81 -14.35 -5.91 -10.86
N TRP A 82 -15.18 -6.95 -11.06
CA TRP A 82 -14.71 -8.32 -11.24
C TRP A 82 -13.86 -8.52 -12.50
N ALA A 83 -14.19 -7.82 -13.60
CA ALA A 83 -13.40 -7.89 -14.82
C ALA A 83 -12.03 -7.22 -14.63
N VAL A 84 -12.00 -6.02 -14.02
CA VAL A 84 -10.75 -5.30 -13.77
C VAL A 84 -9.88 -6.02 -12.74
N PHE A 85 -10.49 -6.53 -11.66
CA PHE A 85 -9.81 -7.30 -10.62
C PHE A 85 -9.23 -8.59 -11.19
N GLY A 86 -10.03 -9.36 -11.93
CA GLY A 86 -9.59 -10.61 -12.58
C GLY A 86 -8.46 -10.38 -13.59
N ASN A 87 -8.57 -9.35 -14.43
CA ASN A 87 -7.51 -8.99 -15.38
C ASN A 87 -6.21 -8.61 -14.66
N SER A 88 -6.31 -7.78 -13.62
CA SER A 88 -5.15 -7.35 -12.82
C SER A 88 -4.49 -8.54 -12.14
N LEU A 89 -5.29 -9.44 -11.55
CA LEU A 89 -4.79 -10.65 -10.91
C LEU A 89 -4.07 -11.55 -11.93
N MET A 90 -4.69 -11.82 -13.07
CA MET A 90 -4.09 -12.65 -14.12
C MET A 90 -2.78 -12.06 -14.66
N VAL A 91 -2.76 -10.76 -14.95
CA VAL A 91 -1.56 -10.07 -15.45
C VAL A 91 -0.45 -10.07 -14.39
N SER A 92 -0.77 -9.74 -13.14
CA SER A 92 0.22 -9.69 -12.05
C SER A 92 0.83 -11.07 -11.76
N LEU A 93 0.03 -12.13 -11.73
CA LEU A 93 0.49 -13.50 -11.48
C LEU A 93 1.30 -14.03 -12.67
N GLY A 94 0.83 -13.80 -13.90
CA GLY A 94 1.57 -14.18 -15.11
C GLY A 94 2.93 -13.46 -15.18
N GLN A 95 2.94 -12.15 -14.90
CA GLN A 95 4.16 -11.35 -14.88
C GLN A 95 5.12 -11.79 -13.76
N ALA A 96 4.61 -12.03 -12.54
CA ALA A 96 5.42 -12.50 -11.43
C ALA A 96 6.04 -13.88 -11.72
N PHE A 97 5.23 -14.82 -12.21
CA PHE A 97 5.70 -16.16 -12.56
C PHE A 97 6.75 -16.14 -13.67
N GLY A 98 6.49 -15.39 -14.74
CA GLY A 98 7.43 -15.25 -15.84
C GLY A 98 8.73 -14.58 -15.40
N ALA A 99 8.64 -13.48 -14.65
CA ALA A 99 9.81 -12.76 -14.15
C ALA A 99 10.65 -13.62 -13.19
N VAL A 100 10.02 -14.35 -12.25
CA VAL A 100 10.73 -15.24 -11.33
C VAL A 100 11.40 -16.38 -12.08
N THR A 101 10.69 -17.03 -13.01
CA THR A 101 11.26 -18.15 -13.78
C THR A 101 12.46 -17.70 -14.61
N LEU A 102 12.31 -16.61 -15.38
CA LEU A 102 13.38 -16.09 -16.23
C LEU A 102 14.55 -15.55 -15.41
N SER A 103 14.30 -14.83 -14.32
CA SER A 103 15.35 -14.30 -13.45
C SER A 103 16.10 -15.41 -12.72
N ALA A 104 15.43 -16.47 -12.29
CA ALA A 104 16.07 -17.65 -11.70
C ALA A 104 16.94 -18.38 -12.72
N MET A 105 16.45 -18.61 -13.95
CA MET A 105 17.22 -19.24 -15.03
C MET A 105 18.45 -18.41 -15.41
N ALA A 106 18.28 -17.10 -15.59
CA ALA A 106 19.37 -16.19 -15.89
C ALA A 106 20.40 -16.15 -14.74
N GLY A 107 19.93 -16.02 -13.50
CA GLY A 107 20.77 -16.05 -12.30
C GLY A 107 21.57 -17.34 -12.19
N TYR A 108 20.94 -18.50 -12.44
CA TYR A 108 21.62 -19.78 -12.46
C TYR A 108 22.70 -19.85 -13.55
N ALA A 109 22.41 -19.37 -14.77
CA ALA A 109 23.37 -19.35 -15.85
C ALA A 109 24.60 -18.46 -15.52
N PHE A 110 24.37 -17.29 -14.93
CA PHE A 110 25.43 -16.41 -14.44
C PHE A 110 26.20 -17.03 -13.26
N ALA A 111 25.58 -17.82 -12.40
CA ALA A 111 26.25 -18.43 -11.26
C ALA A 111 27.08 -19.67 -11.65
N ARG A 112 26.54 -20.54 -12.51
CA ARG A 112 27.12 -21.87 -12.78
C ARG A 112 28.02 -21.93 -14.01
N PHE A 113 27.77 -21.13 -15.05
CA PHE A 113 28.53 -21.19 -16.29
C PHE A 113 29.55 -20.04 -16.44
N THR A 114 30.64 -20.34 -17.16
CA THR A 114 31.67 -19.39 -17.58
C THR A 114 31.62 -19.25 -19.10
N PHE A 115 31.10 -18.13 -19.59
CA PHE A 115 30.95 -17.84 -21.02
C PHE A 115 31.54 -16.46 -21.37
N SER A 116 31.93 -16.29 -22.62
CA SER A 116 32.48 -15.02 -23.13
C SER A 116 31.38 -13.94 -23.16
N GLY A 117 31.68 -12.74 -22.64
CA GLY A 117 30.73 -11.62 -22.57
C GLY A 117 29.90 -11.53 -21.27
N LYS A 118 30.07 -12.44 -20.31
CA LYS A 118 29.38 -12.45 -19.00
C LYS A 118 29.41 -11.10 -18.27
N ARG A 119 30.55 -10.42 -18.25
CA ARG A 119 30.71 -9.12 -17.59
C ARG A 119 29.89 -8.02 -18.28
N LEU A 120 29.85 -8.02 -19.62
CA LEU A 120 29.08 -7.05 -20.39
C LEU A 120 27.58 -7.23 -20.16
N LEU A 121 27.08 -8.46 -20.26
CA LEU A 121 25.65 -8.74 -20.01
C LEU A 121 25.23 -8.40 -18.57
N PHE A 122 26.09 -8.65 -17.59
CA PHE A 122 25.81 -8.27 -16.20
C PHE A 122 25.70 -6.75 -16.05
N VAL A 123 26.64 -5.98 -16.59
CA VAL A 123 26.60 -4.51 -16.55
C VAL A 123 25.38 -3.97 -17.29
N LEU A 124 25.02 -4.53 -18.44
CA LEU A 124 23.81 -4.14 -19.17
C LEU A 124 22.54 -4.43 -18.37
N ALA A 125 22.45 -5.57 -17.69
CA ALA A 125 21.31 -5.90 -16.84
C ALA A 125 21.16 -4.91 -15.68
N VAL A 126 22.26 -4.55 -15.01
CA VAL A 126 22.25 -3.52 -13.95
C VAL A 126 21.86 -2.15 -14.51
N ALA A 127 22.42 -1.76 -15.66
CA ALA A 127 22.08 -0.50 -16.32
C ALA A 127 20.58 -0.41 -16.64
N LEU A 128 19.96 -1.51 -17.10
CA LEU A 128 18.52 -1.56 -17.38
C LEU A 128 17.63 -1.38 -16.15
N ILE A 129 18.10 -1.75 -14.95
CA ILE A 129 17.38 -1.52 -13.69
C ILE A 129 17.48 -0.05 -13.27
N LEU A 130 18.62 0.59 -13.57
CA LEU A 130 18.90 1.99 -13.21
C LEU A 130 18.22 3.00 -14.14
N VAL A 131 17.85 2.60 -15.36
CA VAL A 131 17.10 3.47 -16.27
C VAL A 131 15.70 3.69 -15.69
N PRO A 132 15.34 4.92 -15.28
CA PRO A 132 14.04 5.20 -14.72
C PRO A 132 12.98 4.98 -15.80
N ARG A 133 12.01 4.12 -15.49
CA ARG A 133 10.84 3.88 -16.34
C ARG A 133 9.67 4.67 -15.77
N GLN A 134 9.69 5.98 -16.05
CA GLN A 134 8.75 7.00 -15.57
C GLN A 134 8.88 7.35 -14.08
#